data_AF-A0A7L0KHQ2-F1
#
_entry.id   AF-A0A7L0KHQ2-F1
#
_cell.length_a   1.000
_cell.length_b   1.000
_cell.length_c   1.000
_cell.angle_alpha   90.00
_cell.angle_beta   90.00
_cell.angle_gamma   90.00
#
_symmetry.space_group_name_H-M   'P 1'
#
loop_
_entity.id
_entity.type
_entity.pdbx_description
1 polymer ?
#
loop_
_entity_poly.entity_id
_entity_poly.type
_entity_poly.pdbx_seq_one_letter_code
_entity_poly.pdbx_strand_id
1 'polypeptide(L)'
;MDVAASEFCRDGRYDLDFKSPPDPKRLISGEQLGQLYQSFIKNYPVVSIEDPFDQDDWEGWRRFLAQVDIQVVGDDLTVTNPRRIQRAAELHACNCLLLKVNQIGSV
;
A
#
# COMPACT_ATOMS: atom_id res chain seq x y z
N MET A 1 -7.05 0.45 -8.17
CA MET A 1 -7.74 -0.12 -6.99
C MET A 1 -7.15 0.56 -5.78
N ASP A 2 -7.98 0.94 -4.82
CA ASP A 2 -7.52 1.38 -3.50
C ASP A 2 -7.73 0.22 -2.53
N VAL A 3 -6.65 -0.21 -1.92
CA VAL A 3 -6.67 -1.34 -0.98
C VAL A 3 -6.85 -0.86 0.45
N ALA A 4 -6.37 0.34 0.81
CA ALA A 4 -6.34 0.86 2.17
C ALA A 4 -5.79 -0.17 3.18
N ALA A 5 -4.62 -0.75 2.89
CA ALA A 5 -4.11 -1.90 3.64
C ALA A 5 -3.78 -1.62 5.12
N SER A 6 -3.58 -0.35 5.48
CA SER A 6 -3.46 0.10 6.87
C SER A 6 -4.66 -0.32 7.73
N GLU A 7 -5.88 -0.33 7.17
CA GLU A 7 -7.11 -0.67 7.90
C GLU A 7 -7.13 -2.11 8.41
N PHE A 8 -6.43 -2.99 7.69
CA PHE A 8 -6.38 -4.41 8.00
C PHE A 8 -4.98 -4.93 8.32
N CYS A 9 -4.02 -4.03 8.54
CA CYS A 9 -2.73 -4.38 9.12
C CYS A 9 -2.88 -4.73 10.61
N ARG A 10 -2.34 -5.88 11.03
CA ARG A 10 -2.33 -6.40 12.39
C ARG A 10 -0.94 -6.96 12.69
N ASP A 11 -0.20 -6.29 13.57
CA ASP A 11 1.14 -6.69 14.01
C ASP A 11 2.11 -7.02 12.85
N GLY A 12 2.13 -6.17 11.81
CA GLY A 12 3.00 -6.34 10.63
C GLY A 12 2.56 -7.45 9.66
N ARG A 13 1.35 -7.98 9.84
CA ARG A 13 0.66 -8.90 8.92
C ARG A 13 -0.69 -8.33 8.49
N TYR A 14 -1.34 -8.96 7.53
CA TYR A 14 -2.54 -8.42 6.90
C TYR A 14 -3.72 -9.38 7.04
N ASP A 15 -4.86 -8.84 7.45
CA ASP A 15 -6.11 -9.56 7.66
C ASP A 15 -7.12 -9.27 6.54
N LEU A 16 -7.16 -10.10 5.50
CA LEU A 16 -8.09 -9.90 4.38
C LEU A 16 -9.58 -10.06 4.76
N ASP A 17 -9.89 -10.49 5.98
CA ASP A 17 -11.25 -10.65 6.52
C ASP A 17 -11.42 -9.85 7.82
N PHE A 18 -10.75 -8.70 7.94
CA PHE A 18 -10.73 -7.86 9.15
C PHE A 18 -12.10 -7.39 9.68
N LYS A 19 -13.15 -7.47 8.86
CA LYS A 19 -14.53 -7.12 9.22
C LYS A 19 -15.25 -8.24 10.00
N SER A 20 -14.69 -9.44 9.98
CA SER A 20 -15.15 -10.59 10.75
C SER A 20 -14.40 -10.68 12.09
N PRO A 21 -14.91 -11.45 13.09
CA PRO A 21 -14.20 -11.64 14.36
C PRO A 21 -12.73 -12.03 14.15
N PRO A 22 -11.78 -11.51 14.96
CA PRO A 22 -10.36 -11.74 14.76
C PRO A 22 -9.98 -13.23 14.79
N ASP A 23 -9.25 -13.69 13.79
CA ASP A 23 -8.62 -15.02 13.77
C ASP A 23 -7.16 -14.90 13.32
N PRO A 24 -6.16 -15.05 14.21
CA PRO A 24 -4.76 -14.94 13.86
C PRO A 24 -4.28 -15.93 12.78
N LYS A 25 -5.00 -17.02 12.53
CA LYS A 25 -4.64 -18.03 11.52
C LYS A 25 -4.84 -17.54 10.09
N ARG A 26 -5.65 -16.50 9.87
CA ARG A 26 -5.92 -15.94 8.53
C ARG A 26 -4.95 -14.82 8.14
N LEU A 27 -4.09 -14.39 9.06
CA LEU A 27 -3.12 -13.33 8.82
C LEU A 27 -2.08 -13.78 7.80
N ILE A 28 -1.90 -12.98 6.75
CA ILE A 28 -0.87 -13.19 5.72
C ILE A 28 0.26 -12.18 5.84
N SER A 29 1.45 -12.53 5.38
CA SER A 29 2.59 -11.60 5.33
C SER A 29 2.44 -10.56 4.21
N GLY A 30 3.20 -9.46 4.30
CA GLY A 30 3.30 -8.50 3.19
C GLY A 30 3.80 -9.15 1.89
N GLU A 31 4.66 -10.16 1.97
CA GLU A 31 5.10 -10.91 0.79
C GLU A 31 3.94 -11.68 0.13
N GLN A 32 3.14 -12.40 0.93
CA GLN A 32 1.97 -13.12 0.44
C GLN A 32 0.93 -12.17 -0.17
N LEU A 33 0.75 -11.00 0.45
CA LEU A 33 -0.13 -9.95 -0.05
C LEU A 33 0.38 -9.36 -1.38
N GLY A 34 1.67 -9.09 -1.50
CA GLY A 34 2.29 -8.64 -2.76
C GLY A 34 2.17 -9.67 -3.89
N GLN A 35 2.30 -10.96 -3.58
CA GLN A 35 2.08 -12.05 -4.55
C GLN A 35 0.61 -12.13 -5.00
N LEU A 36 -0.34 -11.88 -4.09
CA LEU A 36 -1.76 -11.79 -4.42
C LEU A 36 -2.02 -10.65 -5.41
N TYR A 37 -1.47 -9.46 -5.18
CA TYR A 37 -1.59 -8.34 -6.12
C TYR A 37 -0.96 -8.63 -7.48
N GLN A 38 0.21 -9.27 -7.52
CA GLN A 38 0.81 -9.71 -8.79
C GLN A 38 -0.11 -10.65 -9.56
N SER A 39 -0.83 -11.54 -8.85
CA SER A 39 -1.84 -12.39 -9.48
C SER A 39 -2.99 -11.57 -10.07
N PHE A 40 -3.40 -10.47 -9.42
CA PHE A 40 -4.44 -9.58 -9.95
C PHE A 40 -3.96 -8.84 -11.20
N ILE A 41 -2.73 -8.30 -11.18
CA ILE A 41 -2.11 -7.64 -12.33
C ILE A 41 -1.98 -8.61 -13.52
N LYS A 42 -1.65 -9.88 -13.26
CA LYS A 42 -1.53 -10.91 -14.29
C LYS A 42 -2.88 -11.28 -14.92
N ASN A 43 -3.93 -11.38 -14.10
CA ASN A 43 -5.21 -11.96 -14.51
C ASN A 43 -6.27 -10.92 -14.92
N TYR A 44 -6.06 -9.65 -14.58
CA TYR A 44 -6.98 -8.56 -14.83
C TYR A 44 -6.21 -7.33 -15.34
N PRO A 45 -6.86 -6.40 -16.05
CA PRO A 45 -6.22 -5.18 -16.55
C PRO A 45 -6.02 -4.14 -15.42
N VAL A 46 -5.37 -4.53 -14.32
CA VAL A 46 -5.03 -3.64 -13.21
C VAL A 46 -3.86 -2.76 -13.63
N VAL A 47 -4.13 -1.48 -13.81
CA VAL A 47 -3.11 -0.47 -14.20
C VAL A 47 -2.64 0.39 -13.03
N SER A 48 -3.36 0.35 -11.90
CA SER A 48 -2.99 1.11 -10.71
C SER A 48 -3.48 0.45 -9.42
N ILE A 49 -2.62 0.49 -8.38
CA ILE A 49 -2.91 0.06 -7.01
C ILE A 49 -2.49 1.17 -6.04
N GLU A 50 -3.40 1.56 -5.17
CA GLU A 50 -3.22 2.54 -4.10
C GLU A 50 -3.20 1.82 -2.75
N ASP A 51 -2.34 2.28 -1.85
CA ASP A 51 -2.11 1.74 -0.50
C ASP A 51 -2.08 0.20 -0.40
N PRO A 52 -1.22 -0.48 -1.18
CA PRO A 52 -1.10 -1.94 -1.15
C PRO A 52 -0.61 -2.50 0.19
N PHE A 53 0.07 -1.69 1.01
CA PHE A 53 0.62 -2.08 2.31
C PHE A 53 0.32 -1.00 3.35
N ASP A 54 0.53 -1.35 4.62
CA ASP A 54 0.41 -0.42 5.73
C ASP A 54 1.26 0.84 5.52
N GLN A 55 0.78 1.97 6.03
CA GLN A 55 1.43 3.28 5.93
C GLN A 55 2.89 3.30 6.40
N ASP A 56 3.30 2.41 7.32
CA ASP A 56 4.67 2.35 7.82
C ASP A 56 5.43 1.07 7.41
N ASP A 57 4.85 0.20 6.57
CA ASP A 57 5.53 -0.98 5.98
C ASP A 57 6.40 -0.61 4.77
N TRP A 58 7.34 0.31 4.97
CA TRP A 58 8.23 0.82 3.92
C TRP A 58 8.95 -0.28 3.13
N GLU A 59 9.25 -1.42 3.76
CA GLU A 59 9.90 -2.53 3.08
C GLU A 59 8.95 -3.25 2.10
N GLY A 60 7.70 -3.51 2.51
CA GLY A 60 6.67 -4.07 1.63
C GLY A 60 6.46 -3.23 0.38
N TRP A 61 6.28 -1.91 0.54
CA TRP A 61 6.15 -0.94 -0.55
C TRP A 61 7.29 -1.03 -1.56
N ARG A 62 8.54 -0.95 -1.09
CA ARG A 62 9.75 -0.99 -1.95
C ARG A 62 9.88 -2.29 -2.72
N ARG A 63 9.68 -3.42 -2.02
CA ARG A 63 9.80 -4.75 -2.63
C ARG A 63 8.75 -4.95 -3.72
N PHE A 64 7.53 -4.49 -3.47
CA PHE A 64 6.45 -4.59 -4.44
C PHE A 64 6.66 -3.70 -5.66
N LEU A 65 7.01 -2.42 -5.47
CA LEU A 65 7.27 -1.51 -6.60
C LEU A 65 8.39 -2.03 -7.50
N ALA A 66 9.43 -2.67 -6.94
CA ALA A 66 10.51 -3.26 -7.71
C ALA A 66 10.10 -4.47 -8.58
N GLN A 67 8.90 -5.04 -8.37
CA GLN A 67 8.41 -6.25 -9.03
C GLN A 67 7.30 -5.99 -10.05
N VAL A 68 6.77 -4.77 -10.13
CA VAL A 68 5.61 -4.45 -10.96
C VAL A 68 5.86 -3.22 -11.83
N ASP A 69 5.25 -3.20 -13.01
CA ASP A 69 5.31 -2.07 -13.95
C ASP A 69 3.92 -1.45 -14.12
N ILE A 70 3.36 -0.97 -13.00
CA ILE A 70 2.06 -0.30 -12.92
C ILE A 70 2.16 0.94 -12.03
N GLN A 71 1.10 1.74 -11.96
CA GLN A 71 1.03 2.87 -11.05
C GLN A 71 0.77 2.39 -9.60
N VAL A 72 1.73 2.61 -8.70
CA VAL A 72 1.60 2.39 -7.25
C VAL A 72 1.44 3.75 -6.57
N VAL A 73 0.26 3.98 -5.99
CA VAL A 73 -0.14 5.27 -5.41
C VAL A 73 0.03 5.24 -3.90
N GLY A 74 0.70 6.24 -3.33
CA GLY A 74 0.75 6.46 -1.89
C GLY A 74 -0.29 7.48 -1.44
N ASP A 75 -1.26 7.06 -0.64
CA ASP A 75 -2.22 7.91 0.07
C ASP A 75 -1.84 8.00 1.55
N ASP A 76 -2.19 7.03 2.40
CA ASP A 76 -1.82 7.02 3.83
C ASP A 76 -0.30 6.90 4.02
N LEU A 77 0.40 6.29 3.07
CA LEU A 77 1.87 6.28 3.06
C LEU A 77 2.44 7.71 3.07
N THR A 78 1.80 8.65 2.35
CA THR A 78 2.37 9.98 2.13
C THR A 78 1.60 11.09 2.83
N VAL A 79 0.30 10.92 3.08
CA VAL A 79 -0.65 11.86 3.68
C VAL A 79 -0.48 13.30 3.16
N THR A 80 -0.22 13.46 1.87
CA THR A 80 0.10 14.75 1.23
C THR A 80 1.20 15.55 1.99
N ASN A 81 2.08 14.87 2.73
CA ASN A 81 3.11 15.46 3.59
C ASN A 81 4.47 15.46 2.87
N PRO A 82 5.09 16.63 2.62
CA PRO A 82 6.36 16.72 1.89
C PRO A 82 7.49 15.85 2.45
N ARG A 83 7.56 15.64 3.77
CA ARG A 83 8.61 14.80 4.38
C ARG A 83 8.40 13.32 4.08
N ARG A 84 7.15 12.86 4.11
CA ARG A 84 6.81 11.46 3.78
C ARG A 84 6.91 11.22 2.28
N ILE A 85 6.54 12.19 1.46
CA ILE A 85 6.74 12.16 0.00
C ILE A 85 8.24 12.06 -0.32
N GLN A 86 9.07 12.91 0.29
CA GLN A 86 10.52 12.86 0.11
C GLN A 86 11.08 11.48 0.46
N ARG A 87 10.69 10.94 1.61
CA ARG A 87 11.10 9.59 2.02
C ARG A 87 10.62 8.51 1.05
N ALA A 88 9.37 8.58 0.57
CA ALA A 88 8.83 7.64 -0.41
C ALA A 88 9.61 7.66 -1.73
N ALA A 89 10.02 8.86 -2.18
CA ALA A 89 10.86 9.04 -3.35
C ALA A 89 12.28 8.47 -3.14
N GLU A 90 12.93 8.81 -2.02
CA GLU A 90 14.29 8.32 -1.68
C GLU A 90 14.36 6.79 -1.56
N LEU A 91 13.29 6.18 -1.04
CA LEU A 91 13.21 4.74 -0.85
C LEU A 91 12.72 3.99 -2.09
N HIS A 92 12.16 4.67 -3.10
CA HIS A 92 11.39 4.06 -4.18
C HIS A 92 10.23 3.21 -3.64
N ALA A 93 9.39 3.81 -2.79
CA ALA A 93 8.25 3.13 -2.16
C ALA A 93 7.00 3.15 -3.05
N CYS A 94 6.73 4.26 -3.74
CA CYS A 94 5.62 4.42 -4.68
C CYS A 94 6.06 5.28 -5.88
N ASN A 95 5.27 5.29 -6.96
CA ASN A 95 5.55 6.11 -8.16
C ASN A 95 4.42 7.11 -8.48
N CYS A 96 3.41 7.20 -7.63
CA CYS A 96 2.31 8.15 -7.73
C CYS A 96 1.92 8.65 -6.33
N LEU A 97 1.48 9.91 -6.25
CA LEU A 97 0.99 10.58 -5.05
C LEU A 97 -0.53 10.75 -5.17
N LEU A 98 -1.29 10.34 -4.16
CA LEU A 98 -2.65 10.84 -4.01
C LEU A 98 -2.62 12.18 -3.27
N LEU A 99 -3.09 13.24 -3.92
CA LEU A 99 -3.06 14.59 -3.38
C LEU A 99 -4.42 14.96 -2.79
N LYS A 100 -4.50 15.07 -1.46
CA LYS A 100 -5.69 15.53 -0.73
C LYS A 100 -5.38 16.83 -0.01
N VAL A 101 -5.94 17.94 -0.50
CA VAL A 101 -5.66 19.29 0.03
C VAL A 101 -5.93 19.42 1.53
N ASN A 102 -6.90 18.68 2.06
CA ASN A 102 -7.24 18.69 3.49
C ASN A 102 -6.26 17.90 4.37
N GLN A 103 -5.41 17.04 3.81
CA GLN A 103 -4.34 16.38 4.57
C GLN A 103 -3.17 17.33 4.86
N ILE A 104 -2.89 18.29 3.96
CA ILE A 104 -1.84 19.30 4.15
C ILE A 104 -2.37 20.64 4.70
N GLY A 105 -3.64 20.96 4.44
CA GLY A 105 -4.37 22.06 5.06
C GLY A 105 -4.31 23.41 4.33
N SER A 106 -3.63 23.51 3.18
CA SER A 106 -3.54 24.75 2.37
C SER A 106 -3.25 24.45 0.88
N VAL A 107 -3.56 25.43 0.00
CA VAL A 107 -3.16 25.44 -1.43
C VAL A 107 -1.74 25.95 -1.59
#